data_AF-A0A3R5ZMC9-F1
#
_entry.id   AF-A0A3R5ZMC9-F1
#
_cell.length_a   1.000
_cell.length_b   1.000
_cell.length_c   1.000
_cell.angle_alpha   90.00
_cell.angle_beta   90.00
_cell.angle_gamma   90.00
#
_symmetry.space_group_name_H-M   'P 1'
#
loop_
_entity.id
_entity.type
_entity.pdbx_description
1 polymer ?
#
loop_
_entity_poly.entity_id
_entity_poly.type
_entity_poly.pdbx_seq_one_letter_code
_entity_poly.pdbx_strand_id
1 'polypeptide(L)'
;MENENLIRLIEQTPDIRKRFKTEYISLGKPAGKPAIQTTYQTIHNDEKYLLWKAEIEAELEKLPESKIVQDIIHLFSKMGKNFSDDLTFTQLEAKLTVLEKMLSESMEENCKMDKPHKLFISHSSKDADYVEAFVGLLEILGLRDEDIICSSVPPYCIPIDNKVYEWLVNEFHNSDLHVIYAFSKNYYSSAASLNEMGAAWAMKHKWTGVLLPGFQFNQLDGCIDKTQISIKLDDSDNRTLKYRLAEFKDELIKEFELRPMSEATWERHRDKFLDRIANITEKRAEECKRAEEEEQQYAPVVGQEDVGRIPVDSAFLLVYAAEGNGQIFKLATLGSSVQVLADGKQFMADNSQRESARWQEALDRLITWGWVKPVGLKGEIYEVTGTGYTKADWLKDGMCIDTSKEPLEE
;
A
#
# COMPACT_ATOMS: atom_id res chain seq x y z
N MET A 1 7.87 3.89 -29.47
CA MET A 1 8.96 4.19 -30.42
C MET A 1 8.60 5.24 -31.48
N GLU A 2 7.48 5.16 -32.22
CA GLU A 2 7.27 6.06 -33.38
C GLU A 2 7.19 7.57 -33.05
N ASN A 3 6.73 7.96 -31.85
CA ASN A 3 6.58 9.39 -31.48
C ASN A 3 7.55 9.88 -30.37
N GLU A 4 8.32 8.98 -29.75
CA GLU A 4 9.18 9.32 -28.60
C GLU A 4 10.31 10.29 -28.95
N ASN A 5 10.87 10.16 -30.17
CA ASN A 5 11.92 11.07 -30.63
C ASN A 5 11.38 12.49 -30.85
N LEU A 6 10.19 12.63 -31.45
CA LEU A 6 9.59 13.94 -31.70
C LEU A 6 9.22 14.65 -30.39
N ILE A 7 8.66 13.93 -29.42
CA ILE A 7 8.36 14.51 -28.08
C ILE A 7 9.65 15.00 -27.42
N ARG A 8 10.71 14.19 -27.41
CA ARG A 8 12.00 14.58 -26.85
C ARG A 8 12.63 15.79 -27.54
N LEU A 9 12.38 15.98 -28.84
CA LEU A 9 12.80 17.18 -29.57
C LEU A 9 11.97 18.41 -29.18
N ILE A 10 10.65 18.24 -28.98
CA ILE A 10 9.77 19.32 -28.52
C ILE A 10 10.14 19.78 -27.11
N GLU A 11 10.50 18.87 -26.20
CA GLU A 11 10.94 19.19 -24.84
C GLU A 11 12.20 20.08 -24.80
N GLN A 12 12.99 20.12 -25.87
CA GLN A 12 14.17 20.98 -25.98
C GLN A 12 13.83 22.44 -26.33
N THR A 13 12.57 22.75 -26.66
CA THR A 13 12.12 24.10 -27.07
C THR A 13 12.56 25.21 -26.09
N PRO A 14 12.48 25.05 -24.75
CA PRO A 14 12.94 26.06 -23.80
C PRO A 14 14.45 26.32 -23.88
N ASP A 15 15.25 25.31 -24.19
CA ASP A 15 16.70 25.45 -24.34
C ASP A 15 17.08 26.10 -25.67
N ILE A 16 16.33 25.83 -26.73
CA ILE A 16 16.44 26.56 -28.00
C ILE A 16 16.06 28.03 -27.80
N ARG A 17 15.00 28.32 -27.03
CA ARG A 17 14.58 29.70 -26.74
C ARG A 17 15.67 30.53 -26.04
N LYS A 18 16.53 29.92 -25.22
CA LYS A 18 17.65 30.60 -24.56
C LYS A 18 18.76 31.05 -25.53
N ARG A 19 18.71 30.63 -26.79
CA ARG A 19 19.75 30.91 -27.81
C ARG A 19 19.47 32.13 -28.67
N PHE A 20 18.34 32.80 -28.45
CA PHE A 20 18.03 34.06 -29.13
C PHE A 20 19.11 35.10 -28.86
N LYS A 21 19.49 35.80 -29.93
CA LYS A 21 20.45 36.90 -29.88
C LYS A 21 19.70 38.21 -30.08
N THR A 22 20.11 39.22 -29.32
CA THR A 22 19.63 40.59 -29.51
C THR A 22 20.47 41.25 -30.60
N GLU A 23 19.83 41.65 -31.69
CA GLU A 23 20.44 42.40 -32.77
C GLU A 23 19.90 43.85 -32.80
N TYR A 24 20.67 44.74 -33.43
CA TYR A 24 20.40 46.17 -33.46
C TYR A 24 20.33 46.65 -34.90
N ILE A 25 19.25 47.36 -35.26
CA ILE A 25 19.16 48.07 -36.53
C ILE A 25 19.19 49.56 -36.25
N SER A 26 20.08 50.25 -36.96
CA SER A 26 20.16 51.70 -37.00
C SER A 26 19.46 52.18 -38.27
N LEU A 27 18.23 52.68 -38.15
CA LEU A 27 17.55 53.30 -39.29
C LEU A 27 18.17 54.69 -39.57
N GLY A 28 18.54 54.93 -40.84
CA GLY A 28 19.16 56.17 -41.30
C GLY A 28 18.29 57.42 -41.02
N LYS A 29 18.95 58.53 -40.66
CA LYS A 29 18.32 59.76 -40.15
C LYS A 29 17.61 60.61 -41.22
N PRO A 30 16.49 61.28 -40.89
CA PRO A 30 16.24 62.67 -41.28
C PRO A 30 17.08 63.61 -40.39
N ALA A 31 17.68 64.66 -40.97
CA ALA A 31 18.66 65.52 -40.30
C ALA A 31 18.21 66.07 -38.92
N GLY A 32 19.06 65.92 -37.89
CA GLY A 32 18.95 66.65 -36.61
C GLY A 32 18.53 65.86 -35.35
N LYS A 33 18.25 64.55 -35.40
CA LYS A 33 17.91 63.73 -34.21
C LYS A 33 18.95 62.62 -33.92
N PRO A 34 19.11 62.14 -32.66
CA PRO A 34 19.89 60.93 -32.36
C PRO A 34 19.27 59.71 -33.05
N ALA A 35 20.11 58.76 -33.47
CA ALA A 35 19.63 57.54 -34.11
C ALA A 35 18.80 56.72 -33.11
N ILE A 36 17.59 56.32 -33.49
CA ILE A 36 16.79 55.38 -32.72
C ILE A 36 17.34 53.99 -33.03
N GLN A 37 17.96 53.36 -32.03
CA GLN A 37 18.32 51.94 -32.11
C GLN A 37 17.10 51.13 -31.72
N THR A 38 16.58 50.36 -32.66
CA THR A 38 15.52 49.37 -32.37
C THR A 38 16.18 48.01 -32.22
N THR A 39 15.94 47.36 -31.09
CA THR A 39 16.39 46.00 -30.83
C THR A 39 15.38 44.99 -31.36
N TYR A 40 15.88 43.87 -31.83
CA TYR A 40 15.08 42.72 -32.25
C TYR A 40 15.80 41.43 -31.87
N GLN A 41 15.05 40.33 -31.81
CA GLN A 41 15.56 39.03 -31.36
C GLN A 41 15.59 38.08 -32.56
N THR A 42 16.73 37.44 -32.80
CA THR A 42 16.95 36.51 -33.92
C THR A 42 17.48 35.17 -33.42
N ILE A 43 17.16 34.11 -34.16
CA ILE A 43 17.70 32.76 -33.91
C ILE A 43 17.98 31.98 -35.20
N HIS A 44 17.45 32.41 -36.36
CA HIS A 44 17.50 31.66 -37.62
C HIS A 44 18.92 31.30 -38.14
N ASN A 45 19.98 31.91 -37.61
CA ASN A 45 21.37 31.60 -37.93
C ASN A 45 22.11 30.81 -36.82
N ASP A 46 21.45 30.39 -35.74
CA ASP A 46 22.07 29.58 -34.69
C ASP A 46 22.17 28.11 -35.13
N GLU A 47 23.37 27.53 -35.01
CA GLU A 47 23.66 26.16 -35.45
C GLU A 47 22.80 25.11 -34.75
N LYS A 48 22.56 25.25 -33.44
CA LYS A 48 21.73 24.29 -32.70
C LYS A 48 20.25 24.44 -33.05
N TYR A 49 19.80 25.66 -33.29
CA TYR A 49 18.45 25.88 -33.81
C TYR A 49 18.26 25.23 -35.18
N LEU A 50 19.21 25.38 -36.10
CA LEU A 50 19.14 24.79 -37.43
C LEU A 50 19.10 23.26 -37.39
N LEU A 51 19.92 22.64 -36.53
CA LEU A 51 19.89 21.19 -36.33
C LEU A 51 18.55 20.73 -35.73
N TRP A 52 18.12 21.37 -34.65
CA TRP A 52 16.84 21.08 -34.00
C TRP A 52 15.65 21.24 -34.96
N LYS A 53 15.65 22.29 -35.78
CA LYS A 53 14.67 22.51 -36.83
C LYS A 53 14.64 21.35 -37.83
N ALA A 54 15.80 20.95 -38.36
CA ALA A 54 15.89 19.88 -39.35
C ALA A 54 15.43 18.53 -38.79
N GLU A 55 15.76 18.24 -37.53
CA GLU A 55 15.32 17.02 -36.83
C GLU A 55 13.80 17.01 -36.63
N ILE A 56 13.21 18.13 -36.21
CA ILE A 56 11.74 18.23 -36.11
C ILE A 56 11.09 18.10 -37.49
N GLU A 57 11.59 18.79 -38.52
CA GLU A 57 11.04 18.68 -39.88
C GLU A 57 11.05 17.23 -40.39
N ALA A 58 12.13 16.48 -40.15
CA ALA A 58 12.24 15.07 -40.53
C ALA A 58 11.28 14.15 -39.76
N GLU A 59 11.00 14.42 -38.48
CA GLU A 59 10.01 13.66 -37.72
C GLU A 59 8.57 14.03 -38.12
N LEU A 60 8.31 15.29 -38.46
CA LEU A 60 7.00 15.75 -38.93
C LEU A 60 6.60 15.12 -40.27
N GLU A 61 7.57 14.85 -41.16
CA GLU A 61 7.33 14.16 -42.44
C GLU A 61 6.80 12.72 -42.27
N LYS A 62 7.05 12.09 -41.13
CA LYS A 62 6.57 10.74 -40.81
C LYS A 62 5.14 10.72 -40.31
N LEU A 63 4.60 11.87 -39.87
CA LEU A 63 3.26 11.97 -39.33
C LEU A 63 2.20 12.09 -40.44
N PRO A 64 0.96 11.63 -40.20
CA PRO A 64 -0.15 11.91 -41.09
C PRO A 64 -0.34 13.41 -41.31
N GLU A 65 -0.66 13.82 -42.55
CA GLU A 65 -0.94 15.22 -42.85
C GLU A 65 -2.08 15.75 -41.97
N SER A 66 -1.77 16.81 -41.22
CA SER A 66 -2.74 17.48 -40.37
C SER A 66 -2.52 18.99 -40.41
N LYS A 67 -3.57 19.75 -40.09
CA LYS A 67 -3.50 21.22 -40.07
C LYS A 67 -2.41 21.74 -39.12
N ILE A 68 -2.20 21.06 -37.99
CA ILE A 68 -1.18 21.46 -37.02
C ILE A 68 0.24 21.24 -37.54
N VAL A 69 0.49 20.11 -38.23
CA VAL A 69 1.78 19.82 -38.87
C VAL A 69 2.08 20.85 -39.96
N GLN A 70 1.08 21.16 -40.81
CA GLN A 70 1.22 22.20 -41.84
C GLN A 70 1.47 23.59 -41.26
N ASP A 71 0.78 23.95 -40.17
CA ASP A 71 1.00 25.22 -39.47
C ASP A 71 2.45 25.33 -38.94
N ILE A 72 2.99 24.24 -38.37
CA ILE A 72 4.36 24.18 -37.84
C ILE A 72 5.39 24.34 -38.96
N ILE A 73 5.26 23.58 -40.05
CA ILE A 73 6.15 23.70 -41.23
C ILE A 73 6.10 25.12 -41.80
N HIS A 74 4.90 25.72 -41.88
CA HIS A 74 4.74 27.10 -42.34
C HIS A 74 5.45 28.11 -41.42
N LEU A 75 5.35 27.94 -40.10
CA LEU A 75 6.05 28.78 -39.12
C LEU A 75 7.57 28.65 -39.27
N PHE A 76 8.10 27.44 -39.43
CA PHE A 76 9.52 27.22 -39.72
C PHE A 76 9.98 27.89 -41.01
N SER A 77 9.13 27.97 -42.02
CA SER A 77 9.42 28.65 -43.29
C SER A 77 9.42 30.19 -43.20
N LYS A 78 8.80 30.76 -42.14
CA LYS A 78 8.73 32.20 -41.87
C LYS A 78 9.89 32.71 -41.02
N MET A 79 10.56 31.85 -40.28
CA MET A 79 11.74 32.18 -39.49
C MET A 79 12.83 32.79 -40.39
N GLY A 80 13.42 33.91 -39.98
CA GLY A 80 14.40 34.67 -40.77
C GLY A 80 13.84 35.55 -41.90
N LYS A 81 12.51 35.56 -42.14
CA LYS A 81 11.88 36.44 -43.14
C LYS A 81 11.29 37.72 -42.54
N ASN A 82 11.05 37.75 -41.23
CA ASN A 82 10.50 38.89 -40.51
C ASN A 82 11.59 39.64 -39.74
N PHE A 83 11.30 40.87 -39.32
CA PHE A 83 12.25 41.71 -38.56
C PHE A 83 12.62 41.14 -37.19
N SER A 84 11.79 40.28 -36.61
CA SER A 84 12.05 39.60 -35.34
C SER A 84 11.53 38.18 -35.42
N ASP A 85 12.35 37.23 -35.00
CA ASP A 85 11.98 35.82 -34.95
C ASP A 85 11.13 35.49 -33.71
N ASP A 86 11.16 36.31 -32.66
CA ASP A 86 10.58 35.99 -31.34
C ASP A 86 9.05 35.77 -31.39
N LEU A 87 8.31 36.59 -32.14
CA LEU A 87 6.86 36.40 -32.29
C LEU A 87 6.54 35.12 -33.06
N THR A 88 7.29 34.84 -34.13
CA THR A 88 7.11 33.63 -34.95
C THR A 88 7.46 32.38 -34.14
N PHE A 89 8.52 32.45 -33.33
CA PHE A 89 8.94 31.36 -32.46
C PHE A 89 7.98 31.12 -31.30
N THR A 90 7.39 32.17 -30.72
CA THR A 90 6.35 32.01 -29.69
C THR A 90 5.11 31.30 -30.25
N GLN A 91 4.74 31.58 -31.50
CA GLN A 91 3.66 30.86 -32.19
C GLN A 91 4.05 29.40 -32.48
N LEU A 92 5.30 29.17 -32.87
CA LEU A 92 5.85 27.83 -33.09
C LEU A 92 5.82 26.99 -31.81
N GLU A 93 6.32 27.55 -30.70
CA GLU A 93 6.32 26.90 -29.38
C GLU A 93 4.90 26.49 -28.97
N ALA A 94 3.92 27.40 -29.08
CA ALA A 94 2.53 27.07 -28.77
C ALA A 94 1.98 25.92 -29.62
N LYS A 95 2.34 25.85 -30.91
CA LYS A 95 1.91 24.77 -31.81
C LYS A 95 2.62 23.45 -31.50
N LEU A 96 3.91 23.48 -31.18
CA LEU A 96 4.67 22.31 -30.78
C LEU A 96 4.13 21.72 -29.47
N THR A 97 3.79 22.55 -28.48
CA THR A 97 3.17 22.07 -27.23
C THR A 97 1.82 21.40 -27.46
N VAL A 98 0.98 21.94 -28.36
CA VAL A 98 -0.29 21.29 -28.71
C VAL A 98 -0.04 19.97 -29.44
N LEU A 99 0.95 19.92 -30.34
CA LEU A 99 1.31 18.69 -31.03
C LEU A 99 1.84 17.64 -30.05
N GLU A 100 2.72 18.00 -29.11
CA GLU A 100 3.22 17.14 -28.05
C GLU A 100 2.08 16.52 -27.23
N LYS A 101 1.08 17.34 -26.87
CA LYS A 101 -0.11 16.88 -26.16
C LYS A 101 -0.91 15.87 -26.99
N MET A 102 -1.14 16.16 -28.28
CA MET A 102 -1.84 15.23 -29.18
C MET A 102 -1.06 13.92 -29.39
N LEU A 103 0.27 14.00 -29.48
CA LEU A 103 1.14 12.83 -29.62
C LEU A 103 1.15 12.00 -28.34
N SER A 104 1.18 12.65 -27.18
CA SER A 104 1.07 11.99 -25.87
C SER A 104 -0.28 11.28 -25.69
N GLU A 105 -1.38 11.96 -26.04
CA GLU A 105 -2.74 11.38 -26.01
C GLU A 105 -2.89 10.21 -26.99
N SER A 106 -2.34 10.33 -28.21
CA SER A 106 -2.35 9.23 -29.18
C SER A 106 -1.39 8.09 -28.81
N MET A 107 -0.33 8.34 -28.02
CA MET A 107 0.51 7.29 -27.43
C MET A 107 -0.22 6.53 -26.32
N GLU A 108 -1.06 7.19 -25.53
CA GLU A 108 -1.95 6.52 -24.58
C GLU A 108 -3.00 5.66 -25.30
N GLU A 109 -3.49 6.09 -26.47
CA GLU A 109 -4.44 5.32 -27.29
C GLU A 109 -3.78 4.20 -28.12
N ASN A 110 -2.61 4.43 -28.74
CA ASN A 110 -1.88 3.45 -29.57
C ASN A 110 -1.05 2.45 -28.75
N CYS A 111 -0.78 2.70 -27.47
CA CYS A 111 -0.20 1.69 -26.56
C CYS A 111 -1.20 0.59 -26.16
N LYS A 112 -2.45 0.63 -26.65
CA LYS A 112 -3.35 -0.53 -26.65
C LYS A 112 -2.96 -1.53 -27.75
N MET A 113 -1.71 -1.99 -27.74
CA MET A 113 -1.46 -3.38 -28.13
C MET A 113 -2.03 -4.24 -27.00
N ASP A 114 -2.98 -5.14 -27.28
CA ASP A 114 -3.71 -6.04 -26.36
C ASP A 114 -2.95 -6.39 -25.07
N LYS A 115 -2.91 -5.47 -24.09
CA LYS A 115 -2.50 -5.83 -22.74
C LYS A 115 -3.62 -6.70 -22.20
N PRO A 116 -3.31 -7.87 -21.62
CA PRO A 116 -4.34 -8.69 -21.02
C PRO A 116 -5.03 -7.85 -19.94
N HIS A 117 -6.34 -7.68 -20.11
CA HIS A 117 -7.16 -6.99 -19.13
C HIS A 117 -7.42 -7.96 -17.98
N LYS A 118 -6.98 -7.61 -16.76
CA LYS A 118 -7.04 -8.50 -15.61
C LYS A 118 -7.55 -7.80 -14.37
N LEU A 119 -8.22 -8.56 -13.52
CA LEU A 119 -8.69 -8.16 -12.22
C LEU A 119 -7.65 -8.55 -11.16
N PHE A 120 -7.07 -7.58 -10.45
CA PHE A 120 -6.14 -7.85 -9.35
C PHE A 120 -6.84 -7.64 -8.01
N ILE A 121 -6.96 -8.69 -7.18
CA ILE A 121 -7.63 -8.61 -5.88
C ILE A 121 -6.60 -8.44 -4.76
N SER A 122 -6.33 -7.18 -4.42
CA SER A 122 -5.46 -6.81 -3.30
C SER A 122 -6.21 -6.97 -1.98
N HIS A 123 -5.67 -7.80 -1.09
CA HIS A 123 -6.29 -8.10 0.21
C HIS A 123 -5.25 -8.61 1.23
N SER A 124 -5.66 -8.75 2.50
CA SER A 124 -4.85 -9.44 3.51
C SER A 124 -5.09 -10.94 3.46
N SER A 125 -4.05 -11.77 3.53
CA SER A 125 -4.20 -13.24 3.59
C SER A 125 -5.05 -13.71 4.79
N LYS A 126 -5.19 -12.89 5.83
CA LYS A 126 -6.08 -13.14 6.98
C LYS A 126 -7.56 -13.01 6.63
N ASP A 127 -7.91 -12.46 5.47
CA ASP A 127 -9.28 -12.25 5.00
C ASP A 127 -9.61 -13.14 3.78
N ALA A 128 -8.84 -14.21 3.58
CA ALA A 128 -8.98 -15.10 2.43
C ALA A 128 -10.37 -15.75 2.31
N ASP A 129 -11.08 -16.00 3.42
CA ASP A 129 -12.45 -16.55 3.42
C ASP A 129 -13.49 -15.60 2.78
N TYR A 130 -13.43 -14.30 3.08
CA TYR A 130 -14.25 -13.29 2.42
C TYR A 130 -13.90 -13.16 0.95
N VAL A 131 -12.60 -13.19 0.64
CA VAL A 131 -12.11 -13.05 -0.74
C VAL A 131 -12.45 -14.27 -1.58
N GLU A 132 -12.41 -15.48 -1.03
CA GLU A 132 -12.87 -16.70 -1.70
C GLU A 132 -14.36 -16.61 -2.04
N ALA A 133 -15.20 -16.09 -1.12
CA ALA A 133 -16.61 -15.86 -1.41
C ALA A 133 -16.82 -14.83 -2.54
N PHE A 134 -15.98 -13.79 -2.58
CA PHE A 134 -16.02 -12.76 -3.63
C PHE A 134 -15.55 -13.29 -4.98
N VAL A 135 -14.45 -14.06 -5.01
CA VAL A 135 -13.96 -14.75 -6.20
C VAL A 135 -15.03 -15.68 -6.77
N GLY A 136 -15.72 -16.45 -5.93
CA GLY A 136 -16.85 -17.27 -6.40
C GLY A 136 -17.98 -16.47 -7.06
N LEU A 137 -18.21 -15.21 -6.65
CA LEU A 137 -19.15 -14.33 -7.33
C LEU A 137 -18.63 -13.91 -8.71
N LEU A 138 -17.34 -13.60 -8.83
CA LEU A 138 -16.68 -13.25 -10.10
C LEU A 138 -16.69 -14.39 -11.11
N GLU A 139 -16.45 -15.63 -10.66
CA GLU A 139 -16.57 -16.84 -11.48
C GLU A 139 -17.99 -16.99 -12.06
N ILE A 140 -19.02 -16.71 -11.25
CA ILE A 140 -20.42 -16.76 -11.70
C ILE A 140 -20.71 -15.70 -12.78
N LEU A 141 -20.04 -14.54 -12.72
CA LEU A 141 -20.13 -13.51 -13.76
C LEU A 141 -19.46 -13.96 -15.07
N GLY A 142 -18.59 -14.96 -15.00
CA GLY A 142 -17.92 -15.55 -16.15
C GLY A 142 -16.49 -15.08 -16.36
N LEU A 143 -15.85 -14.45 -15.36
CA LEU A 143 -14.40 -14.24 -15.38
C LEU A 143 -13.68 -15.59 -15.37
N ARG A 144 -12.63 -15.72 -16.17
CA ARG A 144 -11.82 -16.94 -16.29
C ARG A 144 -10.62 -16.90 -15.35
N ASP A 145 -9.95 -18.04 -15.22
CA ASP A 145 -8.74 -18.21 -14.41
C ASP A 145 -7.64 -17.22 -14.81
N GLU A 146 -7.45 -16.99 -16.11
CA GLU A 146 -6.46 -16.04 -16.64
C GLU A 146 -6.81 -14.56 -16.41
N ASP A 147 -8.08 -14.26 -16.12
CA ASP A 147 -8.59 -12.89 -15.96
C ASP A 147 -8.44 -12.39 -14.51
N ILE A 148 -8.19 -13.27 -13.52
CA ILE A 148 -8.12 -12.93 -12.09
C ILE A 148 -6.73 -13.23 -11.53
N ILE A 149 -6.20 -12.26 -10.78
CA ILE A 149 -4.98 -12.43 -9.98
C ILE A 149 -5.35 -12.29 -8.49
N CYS A 150 -5.20 -13.39 -7.74
CA CYS A 150 -5.45 -13.41 -6.31
C CYS A 150 -4.50 -14.40 -5.62
N SER A 151 -3.43 -13.89 -5.01
CA SER A 151 -2.32 -14.70 -4.50
C SER A 151 -2.69 -15.71 -3.42
N SER A 152 -3.78 -15.50 -2.67
CA SER A 152 -4.20 -16.34 -1.55
C SER A 152 -5.28 -17.38 -1.89
N VAL A 153 -5.93 -17.27 -3.06
CA VAL A 153 -7.07 -18.11 -3.45
C VAL A 153 -6.71 -18.94 -4.68
N PRO A 154 -6.52 -20.26 -4.55
CA PRO A 154 -6.35 -21.15 -5.71
C PRO A 154 -7.62 -21.19 -6.59
N PRO A 155 -7.50 -21.30 -7.94
CA PRO A 155 -6.27 -21.47 -8.71
C PRO A 155 -5.53 -20.16 -9.09
N TYR A 156 -6.02 -18.99 -8.65
CA TYR A 156 -5.57 -17.64 -9.03
C TYR A 156 -4.23 -17.20 -8.40
N CYS A 157 -3.53 -18.14 -7.78
CA CYS A 157 -2.25 -17.93 -7.13
C CYS A 157 -1.15 -17.59 -8.15
N ILE A 158 -0.05 -17.05 -7.64
CA ILE A 158 1.14 -16.76 -8.44
C ILE A 158 1.72 -18.09 -8.98
N PRO A 159 2.07 -18.17 -10.29
CA PRO A 159 2.59 -19.41 -10.86
C PRO A 159 3.89 -19.87 -10.19
N ILE A 160 4.06 -21.20 -10.11
CA ILE A 160 5.23 -21.87 -9.52
C ILE A 160 6.53 -21.35 -10.19
N ASP A 161 7.62 -21.32 -9.43
CA ASP A 161 8.96 -20.86 -9.84
C ASP A 161 9.15 -19.35 -10.10
N ASN A 162 8.12 -18.53 -9.89
CA ASN A 162 8.25 -17.07 -9.94
C ASN A 162 8.58 -16.45 -8.58
N LYS A 163 9.45 -15.43 -8.57
CA LYS A 163 9.58 -14.54 -7.41
C LYS A 163 8.35 -13.65 -7.36
N VAL A 164 7.56 -13.79 -6.30
CA VAL A 164 6.28 -13.08 -6.06
C VAL A 164 6.31 -11.61 -6.46
N TYR A 165 7.29 -10.85 -5.97
CA TYR A 165 7.36 -9.41 -6.23
C TYR A 165 7.77 -9.08 -7.67
N GLU A 166 8.69 -9.84 -8.29
CA GLU A 166 9.07 -9.60 -9.69
C GLU A 166 7.91 -9.91 -10.63
N TRP A 167 7.15 -10.97 -10.34
CA TRP A 167 5.95 -11.32 -11.09
C TRP A 167 4.84 -10.29 -10.94
N LEU A 168 4.55 -9.84 -9.71
CA LEU A 168 3.56 -8.78 -9.48
C LEU A 168 3.97 -7.49 -10.20
N VAL A 169 5.22 -7.05 -10.07
CA VAL A 169 5.73 -5.87 -10.76
C VAL A 169 5.56 -6.02 -12.28
N ASN A 170 5.83 -7.20 -12.85
CA ASN A 170 5.61 -7.47 -14.27
C ASN A 170 4.12 -7.30 -14.65
N GLU A 171 3.19 -7.85 -13.87
CA GLU A 171 1.75 -7.69 -14.10
C GLU A 171 1.31 -6.22 -14.02
N PHE A 172 1.80 -5.46 -13.03
CA PHE A 172 1.52 -4.03 -12.91
C PHE A 172 2.02 -3.18 -14.08
N HIS A 173 3.03 -3.62 -14.84
CA HIS A 173 3.53 -2.91 -16.02
C HIS A 173 2.88 -3.38 -17.33
N ASN A 174 2.67 -4.69 -17.46
CA ASN A 174 2.35 -5.33 -18.73
C ASN A 174 0.88 -5.74 -18.87
N SER A 175 0.08 -5.62 -17.82
CA SER A 175 -1.36 -5.87 -17.83
C SER A 175 -2.13 -4.56 -17.66
N ASP A 176 -3.34 -4.50 -18.21
CA ASP A 176 -4.30 -3.44 -17.90
C ASP A 176 -5.10 -3.91 -16.68
N LEU A 177 -4.76 -3.39 -15.49
CA LEU A 177 -5.29 -3.91 -14.24
C LEU A 177 -6.47 -3.07 -13.74
N HIS A 178 -7.58 -3.75 -13.46
CA HIS A 178 -8.59 -3.25 -12.54
C HIS A 178 -8.33 -3.86 -11.16
N VAL A 179 -7.88 -3.02 -10.23
CA VAL A 179 -7.55 -3.41 -8.86
C VAL A 179 -8.79 -3.39 -7.96
N ILE A 180 -9.12 -4.51 -7.35
CA ILE A 180 -10.11 -4.59 -6.27
C ILE A 180 -9.39 -4.56 -4.93
N TYR A 181 -9.66 -3.54 -4.13
CA TYR A 181 -9.16 -3.48 -2.75
C TYR A 181 -10.19 -4.04 -1.79
N ALA A 182 -9.89 -5.16 -1.13
CA ALA A 182 -10.69 -5.69 -0.03
C ALA A 182 -10.23 -5.05 1.29
N PHE A 183 -10.76 -3.86 1.60
CA PHE A 183 -10.34 -3.08 2.76
C PHE A 183 -10.83 -3.67 4.08
N SER A 184 -9.90 -3.82 5.02
CA SER A 184 -10.15 -4.29 6.38
C SER A 184 -9.06 -3.77 7.32
N LYS A 185 -9.22 -3.99 8.63
CA LYS A 185 -8.13 -3.71 9.60
C LYS A 185 -6.89 -4.56 9.30
N ASN A 186 -7.07 -5.81 8.84
CA ASN A 186 -5.97 -6.70 8.47
C ASN A 186 -5.25 -6.22 7.20
N TYR A 187 -5.98 -5.63 6.26
CA TYR A 187 -5.42 -4.99 5.06
C TYR A 187 -4.43 -3.89 5.45
N TYR A 188 -4.88 -2.92 6.26
CA TYR A 188 -4.04 -1.80 6.71
C TYR A 188 -2.91 -2.20 7.66
N SER A 189 -2.98 -3.41 8.22
CA SER A 189 -1.90 -3.99 9.04
C SER A 189 -0.90 -4.81 8.20
N SER A 190 -1.14 -4.98 6.90
CA SER A 190 -0.32 -5.79 5.99
C SER A 190 0.58 -4.90 5.14
N ALA A 191 1.89 -4.92 5.42
CA ALA A 191 2.87 -4.18 4.63
C ALA A 191 2.84 -4.57 3.13
N ALA A 192 2.59 -5.85 2.82
CA ALA A 192 2.44 -6.32 1.45
C ALA A 192 1.25 -5.65 0.74
N SER A 193 0.07 -5.65 1.38
CA SER A 193 -1.15 -5.07 0.81
C SER A 193 -1.03 -3.54 0.63
N LEU A 194 -0.33 -2.86 1.55
CA LEU A 194 -0.04 -1.42 1.42
C LEU A 194 0.94 -1.12 0.28
N ASN A 195 1.94 -1.99 0.05
CA ASN A 195 2.86 -1.85 -1.08
C ASN A 195 2.15 -2.07 -2.42
N GLU A 196 1.24 -3.05 -2.49
CA GLU A 196 0.38 -3.30 -3.65
C GLU A 196 -0.52 -2.09 -3.95
N MET A 197 -1.12 -1.48 -2.93
CA MET A 197 -1.88 -0.23 -3.06
C MET A 197 -1.02 0.94 -3.58
N GLY A 198 0.20 1.09 -3.05
CA GLY A 198 1.14 2.11 -3.50
C GLY A 198 1.54 1.92 -4.96
N ALA A 199 1.79 0.68 -5.39
CA ALA A 199 2.12 0.35 -6.78
C ALA A 199 0.96 0.65 -7.73
N ALA A 200 -0.26 0.19 -7.38
CA ALA A 200 -1.47 0.46 -8.16
C ALA A 200 -1.74 1.96 -8.32
N TRP A 201 -1.60 2.74 -7.23
CA TRP A 201 -1.73 4.20 -7.26
C TRP A 201 -0.66 4.87 -8.13
N ALA A 202 0.61 4.51 -7.95
CA ALA A 202 1.72 5.10 -8.71
C ALA A 202 1.61 4.83 -10.21
N MET A 203 1.10 3.66 -10.58
CA MET A 203 0.89 3.22 -11.95
C MET A 203 -0.46 3.66 -12.54
N LYS A 204 -1.29 4.39 -11.76
CA LYS A 204 -2.60 4.92 -12.14
C LYS A 204 -3.58 3.86 -12.64
N HIS A 205 -3.52 2.66 -12.09
CA HIS A 205 -4.49 1.60 -12.41
C HIS A 205 -5.89 1.95 -11.92
N LYS A 206 -6.90 1.48 -12.66
CA LYS A 206 -8.29 1.59 -12.23
C LYS A 206 -8.49 0.78 -10.96
N TRP A 207 -9.32 1.26 -10.04
CA TRP A 207 -9.60 0.52 -8.82
C TRP A 207 -11.05 0.63 -8.37
N THR A 208 -11.53 -0.42 -7.67
CA THR A 208 -12.81 -0.45 -6.95
C THR A 208 -12.56 -0.87 -5.50
N GLY A 209 -13.10 -0.10 -4.56
CA GLY A 209 -13.01 -0.41 -3.13
C GLY A 209 -14.15 -1.30 -2.67
N VAL A 210 -13.82 -2.37 -1.95
CA VAL A 210 -14.77 -3.25 -1.25
C VAL A 210 -14.41 -3.26 0.23
N LEU A 211 -15.24 -2.66 1.08
CA LEU A 211 -15.07 -2.65 2.52
C LEU A 211 -15.62 -3.97 3.08
N LEU A 212 -14.72 -4.75 3.68
CA LEU A 212 -15.09 -6.00 4.37
C LEU A 212 -15.85 -5.70 5.67
N PRO A 213 -16.66 -6.66 6.16
CA PRO A 213 -17.46 -6.46 7.37
C PRO A 213 -16.65 -5.97 8.58
N GLY A 214 -17.22 -5.01 9.30
CA GLY A 214 -16.58 -4.37 10.46
C GLY A 214 -15.61 -3.23 10.11
N PHE A 215 -15.40 -2.92 8.82
CA PHE A 215 -14.57 -1.80 8.38
C PHE A 215 -15.41 -0.60 7.93
N GLN A 216 -15.01 0.60 8.32
CA GLN A 216 -15.78 1.84 8.11
C GLN A 216 -15.11 2.77 7.11
N PHE A 217 -15.90 3.56 6.39
CA PHE A 217 -15.40 4.53 5.40
C PHE A 217 -14.41 5.54 5.98
N ASN A 218 -14.59 5.97 7.23
CA ASN A 218 -13.69 6.90 7.90
C ASN A 218 -12.33 6.29 8.27
N GLN A 219 -12.17 4.97 8.14
CA GLN A 219 -10.91 4.25 8.37
C GLN A 219 -10.09 4.10 7.09
N LEU A 220 -10.63 4.47 5.93
CA LEU A 220 -9.87 4.52 4.68
C LEU A 220 -8.73 5.52 4.82
N ASP A 221 -7.52 5.10 4.48
CA ASP A 221 -6.32 5.93 4.53
C ASP A 221 -5.31 5.58 3.44
N GLY A 222 -4.29 6.41 3.27
CA GLY A 222 -3.23 6.24 2.26
C GLY A 222 -3.55 6.88 0.91
N CYS A 223 -2.93 6.38 -0.16
CA CYS A 223 -2.98 6.94 -1.51
C CYS A 223 -4.27 6.56 -2.28
N ILE A 224 -5.43 6.80 -1.67
CA ILE A 224 -6.74 6.45 -2.22
C ILE A 224 -7.68 7.63 -2.07
N ASP A 225 -8.51 7.85 -3.09
CA ASP A 225 -9.51 8.91 -3.07
C ASP A 225 -10.69 8.49 -2.18
N LYS A 226 -10.77 9.11 -0.99
CA LYS A 226 -11.85 8.86 -0.02
C LYS A 226 -13.22 9.32 -0.52
N THR A 227 -13.28 10.10 -1.60
CA THR A 227 -14.53 10.53 -2.24
C THR A 227 -15.04 9.52 -3.27
N GLN A 228 -14.19 8.59 -3.70
CA GLN A 228 -14.58 7.53 -4.61
C GLN A 228 -15.49 6.52 -3.89
N ILE A 229 -16.62 6.23 -4.52
CA ILE A 229 -17.65 5.34 -3.98
C ILE A 229 -17.09 3.92 -3.87
N SER A 230 -17.20 3.32 -2.68
CA SER A 230 -16.81 1.93 -2.41
C SER A 230 -18.02 1.09 -1.99
N ILE A 231 -17.94 -0.23 -2.17
CA ILE A 231 -18.99 -1.19 -1.81
C ILE A 231 -18.75 -1.64 -0.37
N LYS A 232 -19.68 -1.37 0.55
CA LYS A 232 -19.59 -1.84 1.95
C LYS A 232 -20.41 -3.11 2.14
N LEU A 233 -19.75 -4.25 2.39
CA LEU A 233 -20.42 -5.55 2.41
C LEU A 233 -21.36 -5.75 3.61
N ASP A 234 -21.17 -4.99 4.69
CA ASP A 234 -22.03 -4.95 5.87
C ASP A 234 -22.83 -3.63 5.98
N ASP A 235 -23.15 -3.00 4.85
CA ASP A 235 -23.98 -1.81 4.86
C ASP A 235 -25.36 -2.09 5.47
N SER A 236 -25.76 -1.26 6.43
CA SER A 236 -27.08 -1.31 7.04
C SER A 236 -28.20 -1.07 6.03
N ASP A 237 -27.93 -0.28 4.98
CA ASP A 237 -28.87 -0.11 3.87
C ASP A 237 -28.65 -1.20 2.81
N ASN A 238 -29.34 -2.32 3.00
CA ASN A 238 -29.32 -3.46 2.10
C ASN A 238 -29.71 -3.08 0.66
N ARG A 239 -30.61 -2.09 0.47
CA ARG A 239 -31.03 -1.65 -0.87
C ARG A 239 -29.86 -1.00 -1.60
N THR A 240 -29.13 -0.12 -0.91
CA THR A 240 -27.94 0.54 -1.47
C THR A 240 -26.84 -0.47 -1.77
N LEU A 241 -26.55 -1.40 -0.85
CA LEU A 241 -25.57 -2.47 -1.09
C LEU A 241 -25.92 -3.30 -2.33
N LYS A 242 -27.15 -3.77 -2.43
CA LYS A 242 -27.62 -4.56 -3.58
C LYS A 242 -27.51 -3.80 -4.90
N TYR A 243 -27.79 -2.50 -4.88
CA TYR A 243 -27.64 -1.62 -6.04
C TYR A 243 -26.16 -1.45 -6.44
N ARG A 244 -25.26 -1.19 -5.48
CA ARG A 244 -23.81 -1.05 -5.76
C ARG A 244 -23.19 -2.32 -6.32
N LEU A 245 -23.59 -3.49 -5.83
CA LEU A 245 -23.17 -4.76 -6.40
C LEU A 245 -23.67 -4.94 -7.84
N ALA A 246 -24.88 -4.46 -8.16
CA ALA A 246 -25.40 -4.50 -9.52
C ALA A 246 -24.64 -3.54 -10.46
N GLU A 247 -24.31 -2.32 -10.00
CA GLU A 247 -23.45 -1.39 -10.76
C GLU A 247 -22.09 -2.02 -11.04
N PHE A 248 -21.47 -2.64 -10.03
CA PHE A 248 -20.19 -3.32 -10.17
C PHE A 248 -20.26 -4.50 -11.15
N LYS A 249 -21.33 -5.30 -11.10
CA LYS A 249 -21.62 -6.37 -12.07
C LYS A 249 -21.68 -5.80 -13.49
N ASP A 250 -22.47 -4.74 -13.71
CA ASP A 250 -22.64 -4.14 -15.04
C ASP A 250 -21.31 -3.56 -15.57
N GLU A 251 -20.50 -2.99 -14.68
CA GLU A 251 -19.16 -2.50 -15.01
C GLU A 251 -18.23 -3.62 -15.45
N LEU A 252 -18.14 -4.72 -14.68
CA LEU A 252 -17.32 -5.88 -15.04
C LEU A 252 -17.79 -6.56 -16.32
N ILE A 253 -19.11 -6.70 -16.53
CA ILE A 253 -19.66 -7.27 -17.77
C ILE A 253 -19.21 -6.46 -18.98
N LYS A 254 -19.22 -5.13 -18.87
CA LYS A 254 -18.77 -4.25 -19.95
C LYS A 254 -17.26 -4.30 -20.15
N GLU A 255 -16.52 -4.27 -19.05
CA GLU A 255 -15.06 -4.18 -19.03
C GLU A 255 -14.38 -5.46 -19.55
N PHE A 256 -14.89 -6.64 -19.18
CA PHE A 256 -14.36 -7.93 -19.60
C PHE A 256 -15.18 -8.58 -20.75
N GLU A 257 -16.11 -7.83 -21.35
CA GLU A 257 -16.99 -8.30 -22.43
C GLU A 257 -17.71 -9.63 -22.10
N LEU A 258 -18.15 -9.76 -20.84
CA LEU A 258 -18.75 -10.99 -20.34
C LEU A 258 -20.16 -11.21 -20.92
N ARG A 259 -20.61 -12.46 -20.90
CA ARG A 259 -21.97 -12.79 -21.32
C ARG A 259 -22.99 -12.23 -20.33
N PRO A 260 -23.96 -11.41 -20.76
CA PRO A 260 -25.00 -10.90 -19.88
C PRO A 260 -25.82 -12.02 -19.26
N MET A 261 -26.27 -11.83 -18.02
CA MET A 261 -27.15 -12.76 -17.32
C MET A 261 -28.49 -12.10 -16.99
N SER A 262 -29.54 -12.89 -16.79
CA SER A 262 -30.84 -12.35 -16.40
C SER A 262 -30.80 -11.81 -14.96
N GLU A 263 -31.55 -10.73 -14.70
CA GLU A 263 -31.61 -10.11 -13.37
C GLU A 263 -32.01 -11.11 -12.28
N ALA A 264 -32.99 -11.98 -12.53
CA ALA A 264 -33.38 -13.02 -11.57
C ALA A 264 -32.24 -14.01 -11.24
N THR A 265 -31.36 -14.30 -12.21
CA THR A 265 -30.19 -15.15 -11.98
C THR A 265 -29.15 -14.41 -11.16
N TRP A 266 -28.86 -13.15 -11.51
CA TRP A 266 -27.96 -12.28 -10.78
C TRP A 266 -28.39 -12.12 -9.32
N GLU A 267 -29.64 -11.74 -9.06
CA GLU A 267 -30.18 -11.52 -7.72
C GLU A 267 -30.02 -12.77 -6.84
N ARG A 268 -30.27 -13.95 -7.38
CA ARG A 268 -30.10 -15.22 -6.67
C ARG A 268 -28.64 -15.48 -6.27
N HIS A 269 -27.67 -15.17 -7.14
CA HIS A 269 -26.25 -15.37 -6.84
C HIS A 269 -25.70 -14.28 -5.91
N ARG A 270 -26.09 -13.03 -6.12
CA ARG A 270 -25.80 -11.91 -5.22
C ARG A 270 -26.29 -12.20 -3.80
N ASP A 271 -27.54 -12.65 -3.65
CA ASP A 271 -28.12 -12.90 -2.33
C ASP A 271 -27.40 -14.08 -1.63
N LYS A 272 -27.06 -15.14 -2.36
CA LYS A 272 -26.20 -16.23 -1.82
C LYS A 272 -24.81 -15.76 -1.40
N PHE A 273 -24.21 -14.85 -2.17
CA PHE A 273 -22.92 -14.25 -1.82
C PHE A 273 -23.03 -13.46 -0.51
N LEU A 274 -24.06 -12.60 -0.38
CA LEU A 274 -24.30 -11.84 0.84
C LEU A 274 -24.57 -12.74 2.06
N ASP A 275 -25.35 -13.81 1.89
CA ASP A 275 -25.57 -14.82 2.94
C ASP A 275 -24.25 -15.47 3.38
N ARG A 276 -23.36 -15.79 2.44
CA ARG A 276 -22.02 -16.34 2.75
C ARG A 276 -21.16 -15.34 3.50
N ILE A 277 -21.16 -14.05 3.12
CA ILE A 277 -20.45 -12.98 3.84
C ILE A 277 -20.99 -12.84 5.28
N ALA A 278 -22.31 -12.84 5.46
CA ALA A 278 -22.92 -12.76 6.79
C ALA A 278 -22.51 -13.94 7.67
N ASN A 279 -22.56 -15.17 7.15
CA ASN A 279 -22.15 -16.37 7.88
C ASN A 279 -20.66 -16.32 8.31
N ILE A 280 -19.77 -15.85 7.42
CA ILE A 280 -18.33 -15.67 7.76
C ILE A 280 -18.19 -14.63 8.89
N THR A 281 -18.94 -13.52 8.79
CA THR A 281 -18.92 -12.45 9.78
C THR A 281 -19.37 -12.93 11.16
N GLU A 282 -20.48 -13.66 11.21
CA GLU A 282 -21.02 -14.23 12.46
C GLU A 282 -20.03 -15.23 13.08
N LYS A 283 -19.45 -16.11 12.27
CA LYS A 283 -18.45 -17.08 12.73
C LYS A 283 -17.22 -16.39 13.34
N ARG A 284 -16.68 -15.37 12.66
CA ARG A 284 -15.55 -14.58 13.17
C ARG A 284 -15.91 -13.84 14.45
N ALA A 285 -17.12 -13.29 14.56
CA ALA A 285 -17.57 -12.62 15.76
C ALA A 285 -17.68 -13.60 16.94
N GLU A 286 -18.16 -14.82 16.71
CA GLU A 286 -18.24 -15.86 17.73
C GLU A 286 -16.86 -16.37 18.16
N GLU A 287 -15.92 -16.54 17.22
CA GLU A 287 -14.53 -16.88 17.53
C GLU A 287 -13.85 -15.78 18.36
N CYS A 288 -14.07 -14.50 18.04
CA CYS A 288 -13.58 -13.38 18.86
C CYS A 288 -14.19 -13.39 20.25
N LYS A 289 -15.51 -13.59 20.39
CA LYS A 289 -16.16 -13.67 21.71
C LYS A 289 -15.62 -14.83 22.52
N ARG A 290 -15.44 -16.01 21.91
CA ARG A 290 -14.86 -17.17 22.59
C ARG A 290 -13.41 -16.91 23.02
N ALA A 291 -12.61 -16.28 22.17
CA ALA A 291 -11.25 -15.89 22.53
C ALA A 291 -11.24 -14.86 23.68
N GLU A 292 -12.15 -13.88 23.64
CA GLU A 292 -12.35 -12.90 24.70
C GLU A 292 -12.87 -13.56 25.99
N GLU A 293 -13.77 -14.55 25.92
CA GLU A 293 -14.28 -15.30 27.07
C GLU A 293 -13.23 -16.27 27.65
N GLU A 294 -12.37 -16.84 26.81
CA GLU A 294 -11.20 -17.64 27.22
C GLU A 294 -10.13 -16.75 27.88
N GLU A 295 -9.92 -15.52 27.39
CA GLU A 295 -9.03 -14.53 28.02
C GLU A 295 -9.64 -13.85 29.25
N GLN A 296 -10.97 -13.65 29.28
CA GLN A 296 -11.74 -13.03 30.38
C GLN A 296 -12.31 -14.06 31.34
N GLN A 297 -11.90 -15.33 31.27
CA GLN A 297 -12.13 -16.29 32.32
C GLN A 297 -11.33 -15.83 33.55
N TYR A 298 -11.89 -14.87 34.26
CA TYR A 298 -11.47 -14.40 35.56
C TYR A 298 -11.61 -15.60 36.50
N ALA A 299 -10.55 -16.38 36.60
CA ALA A 299 -10.35 -17.26 37.72
C ALA A 299 -9.79 -16.37 38.84
N PRO A 300 -10.55 -16.01 39.88
CA PRO A 300 -9.95 -15.59 41.14
C PRO A 300 -9.26 -16.85 41.69
N VAL A 301 -8.04 -17.12 41.21
CA VAL A 301 -7.22 -18.16 41.78
C VAL A 301 -6.68 -17.57 43.07
N VAL A 302 -7.30 -17.93 44.20
CA VAL A 302 -6.54 -18.00 45.44
C VAL A 302 -5.36 -18.90 45.10
N GLY A 303 -4.16 -18.32 45.02
CA GLY A 303 -2.95 -19.04 44.64
C GLY A 303 -2.79 -20.26 45.54
N GLN A 304 -2.11 -21.28 45.05
CA GLN A 304 -1.88 -22.49 45.84
C GLN A 304 -1.10 -22.13 47.11
N GLU A 305 -1.63 -22.50 48.29
CA GLU A 305 -0.96 -22.23 49.57
C GLU A 305 0.18 -23.21 49.85
N ASP A 306 0.08 -24.45 49.38
CA ASP A 306 1.12 -25.47 49.49
C ASP A 306 1.43 -26.04 48.11
N VAL A 307 2.66 -25.84 47.66
CA VAL A 307 3.17 -26.27 46.35
C VAL A 307 4.35 -27.25 46.50
N GLY A 308 4.57 -27.76 47.72
CA GLY A 308 5.67 -28.65 48.03
C GLY A 308 7.04 -27.97 47.92
N ARG A 309 7.93 -28.50 47.08
CA ARG A 309 9.30 -27.98 46.93
C ARG A 309 9.33 -26.81 45.94
N ILE A 310 9.67 -25.63 46.44
CA ILE A 310 9.83 -24.42 45.64
C ILE A 310 11.29 -24.32 45.17
N PRO A 311 11.57 -24.34 43.85
CA PRO A 311 12.91 -24.08 43.35
C PRO A 311 13.37 -22.65 43.64
N VAL A 312 14.68 -22.48 43.85
CA VAL A 312 15.29 -21.19 44.20
C VAL A 312 14.98 -20.13 43.16
N ASP A 313 15.05 -20.46 41.87
CA ASP A 313 14.82 -19.52 40.77
C ASP A 313 13.39 -18.93 40.79
N SER A 314 12.38 -19.76 41.07
CA SER A 314 11.00 -19.29 41.21
C SER A 314 10.81 -18.43 42.45
N ALA A 315 11.49 -18.77 43.56
CA ALA A 315 11.43 -17.96 44.77
C ALA A 315 12.09 -16.58 44.57
N PHE A 316 13.28 -16.54 43.97
CA PHE A 316 13.99 -15.31 43.66
C PHE A 316 13.17 -14.42 42.72
N LEU A 317 12.67 -14.98 41.62
CA LEU A 317 11.88 -14.22 40.66
C LEU A 317 10.64 -13.58 41.30
N LEU A 318 9.92 -14.33 42.16
CA LEU A 318 8.74 -13.83 42.85
C LEU A 318 9.06 -12.74 43.86
N VAL A 319 10.09 -12.95 44.69
CA VAL A 319 10.46 -12.03 45.78
C VAL A 319 10.95 -10.69 45.22
N TYR A 320 11.79 -10.72 44.19
CA TYR A 320 12.25 -9.49 43.53
C TYR A 320 11.11 -8.76 42.81
N ALA A 321 10.18 -9.48 42.18
CA ALA A 321 9.00 -8.86 41.58
C ALA A 321 8.09 -8.20 42.62
N ALA A 322 7.89 -8.85 43.76
CA ALA A 322 7.02 -8.36 44.84
C ALA A 322 7.60 -7.13 45.56
N GLU A 323 8.93 -7.05 45.74
CA GLU A 323 9.58 -5.88 46.33
C GLU A 323 9.54 -4.65 45.42
N GLY A 324 9.59 -4.88 44.10
CA GLY A 324 9.54 -3.83 43.09
C GLY A 324 8.12 -3.35 42.78
N ASN A 325 7.85 -3.15 41.49
CA ASN A 325 6.54 -2.70 41.01
C ASN A 325 5.48 -3.81 40.89
N GLY A 326 5.75 -5.02 41.38
CA GLY A 326 4.83 -6.16 41.27
C GLY A 326 4.78 -6.77 39.88
N GLN A 327 5.68 -6.42 38.96
CA GLN A 327 5.64 -6.87 37.57
C GLN A 327 6.86 -7.71 37.18
N ILE A 328 6.62 -8.71 36.36
CA ILE A 328 7.63 -9.53 35.69
C ILE A 328 7.47 -9.34 34.19
N PHE A 329 8.58 -9.06 33.51
CA PHE A 329 8.63 -8.89 32.06
C PHE A 329 9.28 -10.11 31.40
N LYS A 330 8.65 -10.62 30.35
CA LYS A 330 9.18 -11.64 29.45
C LYS A 330 9.45 -10.99 28.08
N LEU A 331 10.71 -10.71 27.79
CA LEU A 331 11.12 -10.00 26.57
C LEU A 331 11.71 -10.97 25.54
N ALA A 332 11.10 -11.04 24.36
CA ALA A 332 11.64 -11.76 23.21
C ALA A 332 12.11 -10.75 22.14
N THR A 333 13.42 -10.66 21.91
CA THR A 333 14.00 -9.81 20.85
C THR A 333 14.56 -10.67 19.73
N LEU A 334 14.45 -10.20 18.49
CA LEU A 334 14.88 -10.94 17.30
C LEU A 334 16.39 -11.23 17.38
N GLY A 335 16.76 -12.51 17.41
CA GLY A 335 18.17 -12.95 17.46
C GLY A 335 18.79 -13.03 18.87
N SER A 336 18.03 -12.74 19.94
CA SER A 336 18.48 -12.96 21.33
C SER A 336 17.67 -14.07 22.01
N SER A 337 18.21 -14.61 23.11
CA SER A 337 17.42 -15.46 23.99
C SER A 337 16.32 -14.65 24.69
N VAL A 338 15.24 -15.32 25.09
CA VAL A 338 14.15 -14.67 25.85
C VAL A 338 14.67 -14.29 27.22
N GLN A 339 14.44 -13.05 27.64
CA GLN A 339 14.85 -12.56 28.95
C GLN A 339 13.66 -12.47 29.89
N VAL A 340 13.88 -12.81 31.16
CA VAL A 340 12.92 -12.60 32.25
C VAL A 340 13.51 -11.55 33.18
N LEU A 341 12.75 -10.50 33.46
CA LEU A 341 13.16 -9.37 34.30
C LEU A 341 12.09 -9.05 35.33
N ALA A 342 12.49 -8.57 36.49
CA ALA A 342 11.59 -8.07 37.52
C ALA A 342 12.26 -6.88 38.22
N ASP A 343 11.49 -5.83 38.50
CA ASP A 343 12.00 -4.57 39.06
C ASP A 343 13.21 -3.97 38.29
N GLY A 344 13.25 -4.18 36.97
CA GLY A 344 14.37 -3.74 36.13
C GLY A 344 15.66 -4.54 36.30
N LYS A 345 15.69 -5.57 37.15
CA LYS A 345 16.86 -6.44 37.36
C LYS A 345 16.83 -7.66 36.44
N GLN A 346 18.02 -8.12 36.06
CA GLN A 346 18.23 -9.32 35.23
C GLN A 346 18.65 -10.50 36.10
N PHE A 347 18.08 -11.67 35.82
CA PHE A 347 18.34 -12.89 36.59
C PHE A 347 19.26 -13.89 35.88
N MET A 348 19.33 -13.82 34.55
CA MET A 348 20.15 -14.75 33.78
C MET A 348 21.64 -14.46 34.00
N ALA A 349 22.43 -15.50 34.25
CA ALA A 349 23.89 -15.35 34.39
C ALA A 349 24.56 -15.02 33.05
N ASP A 350 23.99 -15.48 31.94
CA ASP A 350 24.43 -15.21 30.58
C ASP A 350 23.26 -15.20 29.58
N ASN A 351 23.51 -14.78 28.34
CA ASN A 351 22.51 -14.77 27.26
C ASN A 351 22.36 -16.14 26.55
N SER A 352 22.63 -17.25 27.24
CA SER A 352 22.45 -18.58 26.66
C SER A 352 20.98 -18.99 26.63
N GLN A 353 20.63 -19.85 25.66
CA GLN A 353 19.29 -20.46 25.61
C GLN A 353 18.99 -21.33 26.84
N ARG A 354 20.03 -21.82 27.53
CA ARG A 354 19.89 -22.66 28.73
C ARG A 354 19.42 -21.82 29.92
N GLU A 355 20.06 -20.68 30.17
CA GLU A 355 19.62 -19.75 31.22
C GLU A 355 18.24 -19.18 30.91
N SER A 356 17.98 -18.83 29.65
CA SER A 356 16.66 -18.40 29.20
C SER A 356 15.56 -19.42 29.49
N ALA A 357 15.81 -20.71 29.21
CA ALA A 357 14.85 -21.77 29.50
C ALA A 357 14.60 -21.96 31.00
N ARG A 358 15.65 -21.85 31.83
CA ARG A 358 15.56 -21.96 33.29
C ARG A 358 14.65 -20.88 33.89
N TRP A 359 14.83 -19.63 33.49
CA TRP A 359 14.02 -18.51 34.01
C TRP A 359 12.61 -18.46 33.43
N GLN A 360 12.42 -18.93 32.20
CA GLN A 360 11.06 -19.15 31.67
C GLN A 360 10.32 -20.24 32.44
N GLU A 361 10.98 -21.35 32.75
CA GLU A 361 10.37 -22.41 33.58
C GLU A 361 10.06 -21.91 35.00
N ALA A 362 10.93 -21.05 35.56
CA ALA A 362 10.68 -20.42 36.86
C ALA A 362 9.40 -19.58 36.86
N LEU A 363 9.18 -18.79 35.80
CA LEU A 363 7.95 -18.01 35.59
C LEU A 363 6.73 -18.90 35.35
N ASP A 364 6.86 -19.94 34.52
CA ASP A 364 5.76 -20.87 34.22
C ASP A 364 5.27 -21.60 35.49
N ARG A 365 6.16 -21.92 36.43
CA ARG A 365 5.79 -22.46 37.75
C ARG A 365 4.97 -21.46 38.57
N LEU A 366 5.38 -20.20 38.62
CA LEU A 366 4.66 -19.15 39.35
C LEU A 366 3.26 -18.92 38.77
N ILE A 367 3.11 -19.01 37.44
CA ILE A 367 1.82 -18.94 36.75
C ILE A 367 0.98 -20.16 37.13
N THR A 368 1.57 -21.36 37.09
CA THR A 368 0.88 -22.62 37.42
C THR A 368 0.37 -22.64 38.86
N TRP A 369 1.13 -22.08 39.80
CA TRP A 369 0.72 -21.95 41.21
C TRP A 369 -0.29 -20.82 41.45
N GLY A 370 -0.54 -19.97 40.45
CA GLY A 370 -1.40 -18.80 40.58
C GLY A 370 -0.79 -17.72 41.47
N TRP A 371 0.54 -17.67 41.59
CA TRP A 371 1.24 -16.63 42.35
C TRP A 371 1.47 -15.38 41.51
N VAL A 372 1.55 -15.53 40.19
CA VAL A 372 1.57 -14.44 39.22
C VAL A 372 0.54 -14.68 38.11
N LYS A 373 0.06 -13.62 37.48
CA LYS A 373 -0.94 -13.66 36.39
C LYS A 373 -0.45 -12.86 35.18
N PRO A 374 -0.74 -13.27 33.94
CA PRO A 374 -0.44 -12.46 32.76
C PRO A 374 -1.30 -11.18 32.74
N VAL A 375 -0.74 -10.10 32.22
CA VAL A 375 -1.44 -8.82 32.03
C VAL A 375 -1.15 -8.29 30.62
N GLY A 376 -2.20 -8.15 29.81
CA GLY A 376 -2.12 -7.68 28.42
C GLY A 376 -2.09 -8.78 27.35
N LEU A 377 -2.11 -8.37 26.07
CA LEU A 377 -2.45 -9.22 24.90
C LEU A 377 -1.30 -10.12 24.38
N LYS A 378 -0.07 -10.01 24.92
CA LYS A 378 1.12 -10.67 24.33
C LYS A 378 1.87 -11.63 25.26
N GLY A 379 1.41 -11.83 26.49
CA GLY A 379 2.14 -12.66 27.46
C GLY A 379 3.56 -12.16 27.77
N GLU A 380 3.77 -10.85 27.64
CA GLU A 380 5.06 -10.16 27.86
C GLU A 380 5.14 -9.56 29.27
N ILE A 381 4.01 -9.34 29.94
CA ILE A 381 3.93 -8.73 31.28
C ILE A 381 3.11 -9.64 32.19
N TYR A 382 3.58 -9.84 33.41
CA TYR A 382 2.91 -10.60 34.45
C TYR A 382 2.88 -9.78 35.73
N GLU A 383 1.80 -9.86 36.50
CA GLU A 383 1.63 -9.21 37.79
C GLU A 383 1.58 -10.22 38.94
N VAL A 384 2.18 -9.87 40.06
CA VAL A 384 2.09 -10.64 41.30
C VAL A 384 0.65 -10.58 41.85
N THR A 385 0.12 -11.74 42.22
CA THR A 385 -1.22 -11.86 42.82
C THR A 385 -1.19 -11.62 44.32
N GLY A 386 -2.36 -11.48 44.97
CA GLY A 386 -2.43 -11.34 46.44
C GLY A 386 -1.76 -12.50 47.19
N THR A 387 -2.02 -13.76 46.77
CA THR A 387 -1.31 -14.92 47.34
C THR A 387 0.18 -14.89 47.02
N GLY A 388 0.55 -14.44 45.81
CA GLY A 388 1.94 -14.25 45.41
C GLY A 388 2.71 -13.31 46.36
N TYR A 389 2.12 -12.18 46.75
CA TYR A 389 2.73 -11.27 47.74
C TYR A 389 2.92 -11.94 49.11
N THR A 390 1.90 -12.62 49.62
CA THR A 390 2.02 -13.34 50.91
C THR A 390 3.09 -14.43 50.88
N LYS A 391 3.23 -15.12 49.75
CA LYS A 391 4.27 -16.14 49.55
C LYS A 391 5.65 -15.55 49.33
N ALA A 392 5.74 -14.40 48.67
CA ALA A 392 6.98 -13.66 48.52
C ALA A 392 7.54 -13.25 49.90
N ASP A 393 6.72 -12.67 50.77
CA ASP A 393 7.14 -12.31 52.14
C ASP A 393 7.64 -13.52 52.93
N TRP A 394 6.89 -14.63 52.87
CA TRP A 394 7.28 -15.89 53.52
C TRP A 394 8.60 -16.47 52.97
N LEU A 395 8.80 -16.41 51.65
CA LEU A 395 10.04 -16.87 51.00
C LEU A 395 11.22 -15.97 51.31
N LYS A 396 11.03 -14.64 51.33
CA LYS A 396 12.05 -13.65 51.65
C LYS A 396 12.63 -13.91 53.04
N ASP A 397 11.75 -14.09 54.03
CA ASP A 397 12.15 -14.41 55.41
C ASP A 397 12.73 -15.82 55.52
N GLY A 398 12.06 -16.82 54.94
CA GLY A 398 12.42 -18.23 55.08
C GLY A 398 13.71 -18.64 54.36
N MET A 399 14.04 -17.98 53.24
CA MET A 399 15.26 -18.22 52.46
C MET A 399 16.31 -17.13 52.68
N CYS A 400 16.02 -16.12 53.50
CA CYS A 400 16.89 -14.98 53.79
C CYS A 400 17.33 -14.21 52.53
N ILE A 401 16.37 -13.94 51.63
CA ILE A 401 16.64 -13.25 50.36
C ILE A 401 16.80 -11.74 50.60
N ASP A 402 17.94 -11.20 50.19
CA ASP A 402 18.34 -9.80 50.29
C ASP A 402 18.12 -9.07 48.96
N THR A 403 16.90 -8.56 48.76
CA THR A 403 16.49 -7.82 47.55
C THR A 403 17.23 -6.50 47.33
N SER A 404 18.07 -6.06 48.28
CA SER A 404 18.93 -4.89 48.10
C SER A 404 20.14 -5.16 47.20
N LYS A 405 20.48 -6.44 46.96
CA LYS A 405 21.55 -6.86 46.05
C LYS A 405 21.04 -7.09 44.63
N GLU A 406 21.97 -7.22 43.70
CA GLU A 406 21.64 -7.73 42.37
C GLU A 406 21.42 -9.25 42.44
N PRO A 407 20.44 -9.82 41.71
CA PRO A 407 20.13 -11.25 41.75
C PRO A 407 21.29 -12.19 41.42
N LEU A 408 22.33 -11.68 40.75
CA LEU A 408 23.54 -12.42 40.38
C LEU A 408 24.64 -12.37 41.46
N GLU A 409 24.50 -11.50 42.47
CA GLU A 409 25.44 -11.31 43.58
C GLU A 409 25.01 -12.02 44.87
N GLU A 410 23.87 -12.69 44.80
CA GLU A 410 23.19 -13.42 45.87
C GLU A 410 23.17 -14.92 45.57
#